data_AF-A0A2E3TWS8-F1
#
_entry.id   AF-A0A2E3TWS8-F1
#
_cell.length_a   1.000
_cell.length_b   1.000
_cell.length_c   1.000
_cell.angle_alpha   90.00
_cell.angle_beta   90.00
_cell.angle_gamma   90.00
#
_symmetry.space_group_name_H-M   'P 1'
#
loop_
_entity.id
_entity.type
_entity.pdbx_description
1 polymer ?
#
loop_
_entity_poly.entity_id
_entity_poly.type
_entity_poly.pdbx_seq_one_letter_code
_entity_poly.pdbx_strand_id
1 'polypeptide(L)'
;LSVLYKKPTMAVDTHVNRVSKRIGLVNSNKNLKEVELDLIKNFDKKDIPKAHHWLILHGRYVCLAKKPKCEVCKITKLCKYFKGAYK
;
A
#
# COMPACT_ATOMS: atom_id res chain seq x y z
N LEU A 1 13.33 -13.11 13.59
CA LEU A 1 12.79 -14.30 12.89
C LEU A 1 12.39 -14.10 11.41
N SER A 2 12.48 -12.89 10.82
CA SER A 2 12.09 -12.67 9.40
C SER A 2 13.23 -12.85 8.37
N VAL A 3 14.49 -13.00 8.81
CA VAL A 3 15.67 -13.00 7.92
C VAL A 3 15.98 -14.39 7.33
N LEU A 4 15.37 -15.47 7.87
CA LEU A 4 15.84 -16.84 7.61
C LEU A 4 15.17 -17.56 6.42
N TYR A 5 14.08 -17.04 5.86
CA TYR A 5 13.40 -17.68 4.74
C TYR A 5 13.41 -16.73 3.55
N LYS A 6 14.20 -17.07 2.52
CA LYS A 6 14.24 -16.44 1.18
C LYS A 6 12.90 -16.55 0.42
N LYS A 7 11.77 -16.36 1.10
CA LYS A 7 10.49 -16.08 0.47
C LYS A 7 10.43 -14.57 0.27
N PRO A 8 9.96 -14.08 -0.88
CA PRO A 8 9.68 -12.66 -1.05
C PRO A 8 8.48 -12.32 -0.16
N THR A 9 8.72 -12.09 1.13
CA THR A 9 7.72 -11.60 2.07
C THR A 9 7.78 -10.08 2.03
N MET A 10 6.66 -9.48 1.65
CA MET A 10 6.51 -8.04 1.67
C MET A 10 5.98 -7.69 3.06
N ALA A 11 6.82 -7.14 3.93
CA ALA A 11 6.35 -6.69 5.24
C ALA A 11 5.22 -5.66 5.05
N VAL A 12 3.99 -6.01 5.42
CA VAL A 12 2.86 -5.10 5.33
C VAL A 12 2.78 -4.30 6.63
N ASP A 13 3.37 -3.10 6.62
CA ASP A 13 3.21 -2.13 7.70
C ASP A 13 1.81 -1.49 7.67
N THR A 14 1.40 -0.85 8.76
CA THR A 14 0.18 -0.06 8.92
C THR A 14 0.02 1.00 7.83
N HIS A 15 1.12 1.64 7.39
CA HIS A 15 1.13 2.57 6.28
C HIS A 15 0.83 1.87 4.95
N VAL A 16 1.56 0.78 4.66
CA VAL A 16 1.39 0.00 3.42
C VAL A 16 -0.03 -0.53 3.32
N ASN A 17 -0.55 -1.16 4.37
CA ASN A 17 -1.91 -1.69 4.42
C ASN A 17 -2.95 -0.61 4.10
N ARG A 18 -2.84 0.55 4.77
CA ARG A 18 -3.76 1.69 4.57
C ARG A 18 -3.69 2.22 3.15
N VAL A 19 -2.48 2.46 2.64
CA VAL A 19 -2.26 3.03 1.31
C VAL A 19 -2.77 2.07 0.23
N SER A 20 -2.42 0.78 0.33
CA SER A 20 -2.85 -0.24 -0.63
C SER A 20 -4.38 -0.37 -0.69
N LYS A 21 -5.05 -0.37 0.47
CA LYS A 21 -6.53 -0.40 0.54
C LYS A 21 -7.17 0.88 -0.01
N ARG A 22 -6.60 2.05 0.29
CA ARG A 22 -7.14 3.34 -0.19
C ARG A 22 -6.99 3.54 -1.69
N ILE A 23 -5.81 3.22 -2.23
CA ILE A 23 -5.57 3.28 -3.69
C ILE A 23 -6.48 2.28 -4.40
N GLY A 24 -6.73 1.12 -3.77
CA GLY A 24 -7.50 0.02 -4.34
C GLY A 24 -6.62 -1.03 -5.00
N LEU A 25 -5.33 -1.09 -4.62
CA LEU A 25 -4.40 -2.17 -5.01
C LEU A 25 -4.83 -3.51 -4.42
N VAL A 26 -5.48 -3.48 -3.26
CA VAL A 26 -6.04 -4.63 -2.56
C VAL A 26 -7.45 -4.29 -2.09
N ASN A 27 -8.28 -5.31 -1.91
CA ASN A 27 -9.63 -5.11 -1.40
C ASN A 27 -9.59 -4.69 0.09
N SER A 28 -10.44 -3.73 0.48
CA SER A 28 -10.52 -3.19 1.84
C SER A 28 -10.87 -4.24 2.89
N ASN A 29 -11.62 -5.27 2.48
CA ASN A 29 -12.11 -6.34 3.38
C ASN A 29 -11.05 -7.42 3.67
N LYS A 30 -9.87 -7.35 3.04
CA LYS A 30 -8.84 -8.38 3.19
C LYS A 30 -8.03 -8.23 4.48
N ASN A 31 -7.65 -9.37 5.04
CA ASN A 31 -6.78 -9.47 6.22
C ASN A 31 -5.31 -9.14 5.87
N LEU A 32 -4.45 -8.87 6.86
CA LEU A 32 -3.04 -8.50 6.61
C LEU A 32 -2.29 -9.54 5.75
N LYS A 33 -2.49 -10.83 6.02
CA LYS A 33 -1.88 -11.94 5.26
C LYS A 33 -2.36 -11.96 3.81
N GLU A 34 -3.64 -11.70 3.58
CA GLU A 34 -4.23 -11.66 2.23
C GLU A 34 -3.74 -10.44 1.45
N VAL A 35 -3.61 -9.29 2.13
CA VAL A 35 -3.02 -8.07 1.56
C VAL A 35 -1.57 -8.31 1.15
N GLU A 36 -0.77 -8.98 1.98
CA GLU A 36 0.61 -9.35 1.65
C GLU A 36 0.66 -10.22 0.40
N LEU A 37 -0.14 -11.29 0.34
CA LEU A 37 -0.19 -12.19 -0.81
C LEU A 37 -0.63 -11.49 -2.09
N ASP A 38 -1.64 -10.61 -2.02
CA ASP A 38 -2.08 -9.82 -3.17
C ASP A 38 -0.99 -8.87 -3.65
N LEU A 39 -0.27 -8.20 -2.74
CA LEU A 39 0.80 -7.29 -3.11
C LEU A 39 1.98 -8.02 -3.76
N ILE A 40 2.35 -9.20 -3.25
CA ILE A 40 3.39 -10.05 -3.86
C ILE A 40 2.95 -10.54 -5.25
N LYS A 41 1.65 -10.74 -5.48
CA LYS A 41 1.11 -11.11 -6.81
C LYS A 41 1.07 -9.93 -7.78
N ASN A 42 0.85 -8.71 -7.28
CA ASN A 42 0.72 -7.51 -8.10
C ASN A 42 2.06 -6.87 -8.47
N PHE A 43 3.13 -7.15 -7.72
CA PHE A 43 4.47 -6.60 -7.94
C PHE A 43 5.48 -7.70 -8.26
N ASP A 44 6.40 -7.41 -9.17
CA ASP A 44 7.52 -8.30 -9.45
C ASP A 44 8.44 -8.45 -8.22
N LYS A 45 8.95 -9.67 -8.01
CA LYS A 45 9.79 -10.00 -6.84
C LYS A 45 11.00 -9.08 -6.66
N LYS A 46 11.52 -8.53 -7.77
CA LYS A 46 12.66 -7.61 -7.78
C LYS A 46 12.31 -6.22 -7.27
N ASP A 47 11.07 -5.80 -7.46
CA ASP A 47 10.59 -4.47 -7.10
C ASP A 47 9.83 -4.44 -5.78
N ILE A 48 9.48 -5.58 -5.19
CA ILE A 48 8.84 -5.68 -3.86
C ILE A 48 9.54 -4.79 -2.81
N PRO A 49 10.87 -4.83 -2.64
CA PRO A 49 11.54 -3.97 -1.64
C PRO A 49 11.38 -2.48 -1.96
N LYS A 50 11.42 -2.09 -3.25
CA LYS A 50 11.27 -0.69 -3.67
C LYS A 50 9.83 -0.22 -3.49
N ALA A 51 8.86 -1.02 -3.93
CA ALA A 51 7.44 -0.77 -3.79
C ALA A 51 7.04 -0.63 -2.31
N HIS A 52 7.61 -1.46 -1.45
CA HIS A 52 7.44 -1.35 0.00
C HIS A 52 7.88 0.03 0.53
N HIS A 53 9.10 0.48 0.21
CA HIS A 53 9.58 1.81 0.62
C HIS A 53 8.72 2.94 0.03
N TRP A 54 8.32 2.85 -1.24
CA TRP A 54 7.45 3.84 -1.86
C TRP A 54 6.10 3.96 -1.15
N LEU A 55 5.47 2.83 -0.83
CA LEU A 55 4.19 2.80 -0.12
C LEU A 55 4.30 3.32 1.31
N ILE A 56 5.40 3.01 2.02
CA ILE A 56 5.67 3.57 3.35
C ILE A 56 5.83 5.08 3.28
N LEU A 57 6.74 5.57 2.44
CA LEU A 57 7.03 7.00 2.31
C LEU A 57 5.77 7.76 1.89
N HIS A 58 5.02 7.23 0.93
CA HIS A 58 3.75 7.80 0.51
C HIS A 58 2.74 7.84 1.66
N GLY A 59 2.60 6.74 2.42
CA GLY A 59 1.73 6.67 3.59
C GLY A 59 2.16 7.57 4.75
N ARG A 60 3.44 7.92 4.84
CA ARG A 60 4.00 8.77 5.90
C ARG A 60 3.89 10.26 5.58
N TYR A 61 4.10 10.66 4.33
CA TYR A 61 4.18 12.07 3.96
C TYR A 61 2.95 12.60 3.21
N VAL A 62 2.21 11.73 2.50
CA VAL A 62 1.10 12.15 1.63
C VAL A 62 -0.23 11.55 2.10
N CYS A 63 -0.34 10.23 2.15
CA CYS A 63 -1.55 9.49 2.52
C CYS A 63 -1.63 9.28 4.04
N LEU A 64 -1.68 10.40 4.77
CA LEU A 64 -1.80 10.45 6.22
C LEU A 64 -3.10 9.79 6.70
N ALA A 65 -3.06 9.20 7.91
CA ALA A 65 -4.23 8.54 8.49
C ALA A 65 -5.38 9.55 8.71
N LYS A 66 -5.06 10.69 9.32
CA LYS A 66 -5.95 11.85 9.50
C LYS A 66 -5.60 12.90 8.43
N LYS A 67 -6.61 13.39 7.68
CA LYS A 67 -6.48 14.38 6.59
C LYS A 67 -5.40 14.02 5.54
N PRO A 68 -5.65 13.04 4.65
CA PRO A 68 -4.72 12.74 3.57
C PRO A 68 -4.58 13.94 2.62
N LYS A 69 -3.35 14.24 2.19
CA LYS A 69 -3.07 15.34 1.25
C LYS A 69 -3.35 14.90 -0.18
N CYS A 70 -4.61 14.64 -0.50
CA CYS A 70 -5.02 14.18 -1.82
C CYS A 70 -4.70 15.22 -2.92
N GLU A 71 -4.84 16.51 -2.64
CA GLU A 71 -4.59 17.59 -3.62
C GLU A 71 -3.18 17.55 -4.24
N VAL A 72 -2.16 17.20 -3.46
CA VAL A 72 -0.76 17.11 -3.93
C VAL A 72 -0.37 15.69 -4.38
N CYS A 73 -1.28 14.73 -4.23
CA CYS A 73 -1.00 13.34 -4.50
C CYS A 73 -1.08 13.05 -6.01
N LYS A 74 0.04 12.61 -6.61
CA LYS A 74 0.14 12.33 -8.05
C LYS A 74 -0.73 11.15 -8.52
N ILE A 75 -1.13 10.27 -7.60
CA ILE A 75 -1.91 9.05 -7.90
C ILE A 75 -3.40 9.20 -7.57
N THR A 76 -3.89 10.40 -7.27
CA THR A 76 -5.31 10.63 -6.96
C THR A 76 -6.26 10.17 -8.04
N LYS A 77 -5.90 10.35 -9.32
CA LYS A 77 -6.68 9.91 -10.48
C LYS A 77 -6.92 8.40 -10.50
N LEU A 78 -6.02 7.62 -9.89
CA LEU A 78 -6.09 6.16 -9.79
C LEU A 78 -6.63 5.68 -8.44
N CYS A 79 -6.74 6.56 -7.46
CA CYS A 79 -7.13 6.21 -6.09
C CYS A 79 -8.64 6.01 -5.98
N LYS A 80 -9.08 4.79 -5.64
CA LYS A 80 -10.50 4.48 -5.41
C LYS A 80 -11.09 5.27 -4.24
N TYR A 81 -10.33 5.43 -3.15
CA TYR A 81 -10.77 6.21 -1.99
C TYR A 81 -11.05 7.68 -2.34
N PHE A 82 -10.22 8.29 -3.18
CA PHE A 82 -10.42 9.67 -3.62
C PHE A 82 -11.70 9.79 -4.48
N LYS A 83 -11.92 8.84 -5.40
CA LYS A 83 -13.12 8.83 -6.26
C LYS A 83 -14.42 8.61 -5.50
N GLY A 84 -14.40 7.83 -4.42
CA GLY A 84 -15.63 7.42 -3.71
C GLY A 84 -15.93 8.18 -2.41
N ALA A 85 -14.92 8.62 -1.65
CA ALA A 85 -15.11 9.14 -0.29
C ALA A 85 -14.57 10.55 -0.05
N TYR A 86 -13.76 11.09 -0.96
CA TYR A 86 -13.16 12.43 -0.81
C TYR A 86 -13.83 13.49 -1.70
N LYS A 87 -14.56 13.07 -2.75
CA LYS A 87 -15.26 13.99 -3.64
C LYS A 87 -16.54 14.52 -3.00
#